data_AF-A0A7K0A748-F1
#
_entry.id   AF-A0A7K0A748-F1
#
_cell.length_a   1.000
_cell.length_b   1.000
_cell.length_c   1.000
_cell.angle_alpha   90.00
_cell.angle_beta   90.00
_cell.angle_gamma   90.00
#
_symmetry.space_group_name_H-M   'P 1'
#
loop_
_entity.id
_entity.type
_entity.pdbx_description
1 polymer ?
#
loop_
_entity_poly.entity_id
_entity_poly.type
_entity_poly.pdbx_seq_one_letter_code
_entity_poly.pdbx_strand_id
1 'polypeptide(L)'
;RALASARAVLEADLGLQLHPDKTRIVHITQAFEFLGYKIRRGKGLRYKPVGEGVYAFPTDRSIRRFKDKVRTATNRRNPKDLRGMLDELNPIIRGWGNYYRRAHVRRLFHRLNRWIVRRVWSFVHKRWRNAGWRTLPERTLYGELGLVNLLQLIPSMQDYYRQKGYVR
;
A
#
# COMPACT_ATOMS: atom_id res chain seq x y z
N ARG A 1 -9.22 -2.16 34.24
CA ARG A 1 -8.00 -1.64 34.92
C ARG A 1 -7.23 -0.66 34.04
N ALA A 2 -6.66 -1.09 32.89
CA ALA A 2 -5.85 -0.20 32.02
C ALA A 2 -6.56 1.11 31.58
N LEU A 3 -7.82 1.06 31.14
CA LEU A 3 -8.56 2.26 30.71
C LEU A 3 -8.79 3.26 31.85
N ALA A 4 -9.08 2.77 33.07
CA ALA A 4 -9.28 3.61 34.23
C ALA A 4 -7.97 4.30 34.66
N SER A 5 -6.86 3.58 34.63
CA SER A 5 -5.53 4.15 34.90
C SER A 5 -5.13 5.20 33.86
N ALA A 6 -5.35 4.92 32.57
CA ALA A 6 -5.09 5.90 31.50
C ALA A 6 -5.96 7.15 31.66
N ARG A 7 -7.23 6.99 32.05
CA ARG A 7 -8.14 8.11 32.31
C ARG A 7 -7.66 8.98 33.47
N ALA A 8 -7.21 8.37 34.57
CA ALA A 8 -6.69 9.11 35.72
C ALA A 8 -5.52 10.04 35.32
N VAL A 9 -4.53 9.51 34.61
CA VAL A 9 -3.37 10.31 34.15
C VAL A 9 -3.78 11.37 33.13
N LEU A 10 -4.59 10.99 32.13
CA LEU A 10 -4.96 11.91 31.04
C LEU A 10 -5.86 13.05 31.54
N GLU A 11 -6.87 12.76 32.35
CA GLU A 11 -7.86 13.73 32.78
C GLU A 11 -7.39 14.53 33.99
N ALA A 12 -6.74 13.91 34.98
CA ALA A 12 -6.33 14.59 36.21
C ALA A 12 -5.00 15.34 36.06
N ASP A 13 -3.98 14.72 35.44
CA ASP A 13 -2.64 15.31 35.41
C ASP A 13 -2.39 16.15 34.14
N LEU A 14 -2.98 15.75 33.01
CA LEU A 14 -2.71 16.34 31.69
C LEU A 14 -3.86 17.20 31.15
N GLY A 15 -5.03 17.20 31.81
CA GLY A 15 -6.20 17.97 31.39
C GLY A 15 -6.81 17.56 30.03
N LEU A 16 -6.57 16.33 29.58
CA LEU A 16 -7.06 15.79 28.30
C LEU A 16 -8.26 14.86 28.53
N GLN A 17 -9.33 15.02 27.74
CA GLN A 17 -10.51 14.16 27.80
C GLN A 17 -10.52 13.07 26.72
N LEU A 18 -10.87 11.85 27.12
CA LEU A 18 -11.05 10.73 26.18
C LEU A 18 -12.41 10.83 25.47
N HIS A 19 -12.39 10.81 24.14
CA HIS A 19 -13.63 10.78 23.36
C HIS A 19 -14.34 9.42 23.53
N PRO A 20 -15.61 9.39 23.96
CA PRO A 20 -16.33 8.15 24.28
C PRO A 20 -16.44 7.23 23.07
N ASP A 21 -16.84 7.75 21.91
CA ASP A 21 -17.09 6.92 20.72
C ASP A 21 -15.82 6.38 20.04
N LYS A 22 -14.67 7.02 20.26
CA LYS A 22 -13.39 6.60 19.67
C LYS A 22 -12.65 5.60 20.55
N THR A 23 -12.99 5.55 21.85
CA THR A 23 -12.29 4.76 22.85
C THR A 23 -13.03 3.47 23.12
N ARG A 24 -12.43 2.34 22.75
CA ARG A 24 -13.02 1.01 22.98
C ARG A 24 -11.95 -0.02 23.25
N ILE A 25 -12.28 -0.96 24.14
CA ILE A 25 -11.49 -2.16 24.36
C ILE A 25 -12.01 -3.22 23.37
N VAL A 26 -11.14 -3.70 22.49
CA VAL A 26 -11.50 -4.67 21.46
C VAL A 26 -10.57 -5.86 21.54
N HIS A 27 -11.13 -7.05 21.40
CA HIS A 27 -10.32 -8.27 21.36
C HIS A 27 -9.61 -8.39 20.00
N ILE A 28 -8.36 -8.83 19.98
CA ILE A 28 -7.53 -8.86 18.76
C ILE A 28 -8.11 -9.75 17.63
N THR A 29 -8.99 -10.70 17.96
CA THR A 29 -9.71 -11.53 16.97
C THR A 29 -10.78 -10.75 16.21
N GLN A 30 -11.38 -9.71 16.82
CA GLN A 30 -12.37 -8.84 16.18
C GLN A 30 -11.74 -7.84 15.20
N ALA A 31 -10.41 -7.73 15.23
CA ALA A 31 -9.61 -6.75 14.51
C ALA A 31 -9.81 -5.30 14.96
N PHE A 32 -8.76 -4.48 14.82
CA PHE A 32 -8.86 -3.04 15.05
C PHE A 32 -7.98 -2.27 14.07
N GLU A 33 -8.27 -0.98 13.92
CA GLU A 33 -7.49 -0.09 13.06
C GLU A 33 -6.58 0.82 13.88
N PHE A 34 -5.31 0.91 13.50
CA PHE A 34 -4.31 1.76 14.14
C PHE A 34 -3.28 2.24 13.11
N LEU A 35 -3.03 3.55 13.04
CA LEU A 35 -2.08 4.19 12.11
C LEU A 35 -2.22 3.73 10.64
N GLY A 36 -3.46 3.50 10.20
CA GLY A 36 -3.74 3.03 8.84
C GLY A 36 -3.43 1.55 8.60
N TYR A 37 -3.20 0.77 9.66
CA TYR A 37 -3.19 -0.69 9.64
C TYR A 37 -4.49 -1.25 10.23
N LYS A 38 -5.00 -2.32 9.64
CA LYS A 38 -5.99 -3.22 10.23
C LYS A 38 -5.26 -4.44 10.78
N ILE A 39 -5.26 -4.57 12.11
CA ILE A 39 -4.56 -5.61 12.86
C ILE A 39 -5.58 -6.64 13.31
N ARG A 40 -5.30 -7.93 13.06
CA ARG A 40 -6.15 -9.04 13.53
C ARG A 40 -5.33 -10.28 13.88
N ARG A 41 -5.81 -11.06 14.84
CA ARG A 41 -5.32 -12.42 15.11
C ARG A 41 -6.26 -13.43 14.46
N GLY A 42 -5.71 -14.46 13.85
CA GLY A 42 -6.51 -15.54 13.27
C GLY A 42 -5.67 -16.76 12.90
N LYS A 43 -6.36 -17.84 12.51
CA LYS A 43 -5.71 -19.04 11.97
C LYS A 43 -4.99 -18.69 10.66
N GLY A 44 -3.81 -19.30 10.49
CA GLY A 44 -2.87 -19.17 9.38
C GLY A 44 -3.39 -18.51 8.09
N LEU A 45 -2.66 -17.52 7.57
CA LEU A 45 -2.87 -17.12 6.17
C LEU A 45 -2.67 -18.34 5.27
N ARG A 46 -3.38 -18.43 4.13
CA ARG A 46 -3.26 -19.56 3.17
C ARG A 46 -1.82 -19.93 2.78
N TYR A 47 -0.85 -19.05 2.98
CA TYR A 47 0.58 -19.26 2.68
C TYR A 47 1.47 -19.48 3.92
N LYS A 48 0.91 -19.41 5.13
CA LYS A 48 1.55 -19.74 6.40
C LYS A 48 0.50 -20.42 7.30
N PRO A 49 0.18 -21.70 7.03
CA PRO A 49 -0.93 -22.40 7.69
C PRO A 49 -0.63 -22.79 9.14
N VAL A 50 0.62 -22.66 9.60
CA VAL A 50 1.04 -23.07 10.94
C VAL A 50 0.90 -21.91 11.94
N GLY A 51 0.07 -22.11 12.96
CA GLY A 51 -0.07 -21.25 14.14
C GLY A 51 -1.10 -20.11 14.03
N GLU A 52 -1.56 -19.63 15.19
CA GLU A 52 -2.27 -18.36 15.30
C GLU A 52 -1.27 -17.20 15.21
N GLY A 53 -1.41 -16.37 14.18
CA GLY A 53 -0.53 -15.23 13.94
C GLY A 53 -1.26 -13.90 14.07
N VAL A 54 -0.51 -12.85 14.42
CA VAL A 54 -1.00 -11.46 14.31
C VAL A 54 -0.70 -10.94 12.91
N TYR A 55 -1.73 -10.47 12.24
CA TYR A 55 -1.65 -9.97 10.87
C TYR A 55 -1.99 -8.50 10.82
N ALA A 56 -1.08 -7.71 10.23
CA ALA A 56 -1.31 -6.33 9.87
C ALA A 56 -1.50 -6.18 8.36
N PHE A 57 -2.55 -5.46 7.96
CA PHE A 57 -2.84 -5.07 6.58
C PHE A 57 -3.08 -3.57 6.50
N PRO A 58 -2.86 -2.90 5.37
CA PRO A 58 -3.33 -1.53 5.17
C PRO A 58 -4.86 -1.48 5.28
N THR A 59 -5.42 -0.44 5.89
CA THR A 59 -6.88 -0.23 5.93
C THR A 59 -7.42 0.07 4.53
N ASP A 60 -8.70 -0.25 4.29
CA ASP A 60 -9.35 0.06 3.01
C ASP A 60 -9.32 1.56 2.71
N ARG A 61 -9.42 2.39 3.75
CA ARG A 61 -9.28 3.85 3.63
C ARG A 61 -7.89 4.24 3.12
N SER A 62 -6.82 3.63 3.64
CA SER A 62 -5.45 3.89 3.18
C SER A 62 -5.25 3.45 1.72
N ILE A 63 -5.76 2.26 1.36
CA ILE A 63 -5.69 1.74 -0.01
C ILE A 63 -6.45 2.66 -0.98
N ARG A 64 -7.65 3.14 -0.59
CA ARG A 64 -8.43 4.09 -1.40
C ARG A 64 -7.65 5.39 -1.63
N ARG A 65 -7.15 6.02 -0.57
CA ARG A 65 -6.34 7.25 -0.66
C ARG A 65 -5.10 7.07 -1.56
N PHE A 66 -4.41 5.94 -1.45
CA PHE A 66 -3.29 5.62 -2.34
C PHE A 66 -3.73 5.54 -3.81
N LYS A 67 -4.81 4.80 -4.08
CA LYS A 67 -5.35 4.68 -5.44
C LYS A 67 -5.82 6.04 -5.97
N ASP A 68 -6.36 6.91 -5.13
CA ASP A 68 -6.77 8.26 -5.55
C ASP A 68 -5.58 9.11 -5.98
N LYS A 69 -4.49 9.11 -5.20
CA LYS A 69 -3.23 9.77 -5.60
C LYS A 69 -2.69 9.25 -6.92
N VAL A 70 -2.67 7.92 -7.11
CA VAL A 70 -2.25 7.30 -8.37
C VAL A 70 -3.17 7.69 -9.53
N ARG A 71 -4.49 7.77 -9.32
CA ARG A 71 -5.44 8.22 -10.36
C ARG A 71 -5.17 9.66 -10.78
N THR A 72 -4.90 10.54 -9.82
CA THR A 72 -4.58 11.94 -10.10
C THR A 72 -3.30 12.06 -10.93
N ALA A 73 -2.21 11.40 -10.52
CA ALA A 73 -0.95 11.41 -11.26
C ALA A 73 -1.12 10.82 -12.68
N THR A 74 -1.88 9.73 -12.81
CA THR A 74 -2.12 9.04 -14.09
C THR A 74 -3.34 9.56 -14.85
N ASN A 75 -3.80 10.79 -14.58
CA ASN A 75 -4.96 11.37 -15.27
C ASN A 75 -4.66 11.52 -16.78
N ARG A 76 -5.53 10.98 -17.63
CA ARG A 76 -5.34 11.02 -19.09
C ARG A 76 -5.34 12.44 -19.66
N ARG A 77 -6.06 13.36 -19.01
CA ARG A 77 -6.12 14.78 -19.43
C ARG A 77 -4.89 15.58 -19.04
N ASN A 78 -4.00 15.01 -18.23
CA ASN A 78 -2.76 15.69 -17.86
C ASN A 78 -1.85 15.84 -19.11
N PRO A 79 -1.37 17.06 -19.41
CA PRO A 79 -0.59 17.34 -20.62
C PRO A 79 0.85 16.85 -20.55
N LYS A 80 1.32 16.38 -19.39
CA LYS A 80 2.68 15.86 -19.21
C LYS A 80 2.95 14.69 -20.17
N ASP A 81 4.22 14.53 -20.49
CA ASP A 81 4.73 13.36 -21.17
C ASP A 81 4.80 12.15 -20.22
N LEU A 82 5.23 10.99 -20.75
CA LEU A 82 5.34 9.78 -19.94
C LEU A 82 6.33 9.97 -18.79
N ARG A 83 7.47 10.62 -19.03
CA ARG A 83 8.51 10.78 -18.02
C ARG A 83 8.07 11.68 -16.88
N GLY A 84 7.50 12.86 -17.18
CA GLY A 84 6.97 13.75 -16.17
C GLY A 84 5.84 13.10 -15.34
N MET A 85 5.00 12.25 -15.94
CA MET A 85 4.00 11.49 -15.19
C MET A 85 4.63 10.44 -14.27
N LEU A 86 5.68 9.74 -14.71
CA LEU A 86 6.41 8.77 -13.90
C LEU A 86 7.15 9.44 -12.73
N ASP A 87 7.70 10.63 -12.94
CA ASP A 87 8.37 11.41 -11.90
C ASP A 87 7.42 11.80 -10.77
N GLU A 88 6.13 12.02 -11.06
CA GLU A 88 5.10 12.24 -10.04
C GLU A 88 4.60 10.93 -9.41
N LEU A 89 4.45 9.89 -10.21
CA LEU A 89 3.88 8.63 -9.78
C LEU A 89 4.84 7.83 -8.87
N ASN A 90 6.13 7.82 -9.19
CA ASN A 90 7.13 7.00 -8.51
C ASN A 90 7.29 7.33 -7.02
N PRO A 91 7.38 8.61 -6.59
CA PRO A 91 7.41 8.98 -5.18
C PRO A 91 6.17 8.51 -4.40
N ILE A 92 4.98 8.57 -5.02
CA ILE A 92 3.73 8.10 -4.41
C ILE A 92 3.80 6.59 -4.15
N ILE A 93 4.21 5.81 -5.15
CA ILE A 93 4.36 4.36 -5.05
C ILE A 93 5.42 4.01 -4.01
N ARG A 94 6.59 4.65 -4.09
CA ARG A 94 7.74 4.39 -3.22
C ARG A 94 7.42 4.71 -1.76
N GLY A 95 6.83 5.87 -1.47
CA GLY A 95 6.47 6.26 -0.11
C GLY A 95 5.45 5.32 0.52
N TRP A 96 4.35 5.03 -0.20
CA TRP A 96 3.32 4.13 0.30
C TRP A 96 3.82 2.69 0.44
N GLY A 97 4.58 2.22 -0.54
CA GLY A 97 5.19 0.90 -0.53
C GLY A 97 6.16 0.72 0.63
N ASN A 98 7.05 1.69 0.88
CA ASN A 98 8.00 1.65 2.00
C ASN A 98 7.30 1.64 3.37
N TYR A 99 6.20 2.38 3.52
CA TYR A 99 5.41 2.37 4.77
C TYR A 99 4.80 1.00 5.04
N TYR A 100 4.24 0.34 4.02
CA TYR A 100 3.54 -0.94 4.18
C TYR A 100 4.37 -2.20 3.90
N ARG A 101 5.63 -2.09 3.46
CA ARG A 101 6.45 -3.25 3.01
C ARG A 101 6.63 -4.37 4.04
N ARG A 102 6.55 -4.04 5.34
CA ARG A 102 6.69 -5.00 6.45
C ARG A 102 5.37 -5.67 6.84
N ALA A 103 4.24 -5.21 6.31
CA ALA A 103 2.93 -5.81 6.55
C ALA A 103 2.67 -7.01 5.63
N HIS A 104 1.53 -7.69 5.82
CA HIS A 104 1.17 -8.89 5.06
C HIS A 104 0.59 -8.52 3.68
N VAL A 105 1.38 -7.84 2.84
CA VAL A 105 0.90 -7.10 1.67
C VAL A 105 1.28 -7.71 0.32
N ARG A 106 2.03 -8.80 0.24
CA ARG A 106 2.52 -9.37 -1.04
C ARG A 106 1.42 -9.54 -2.09
N ARG A 107 0.28 -10.13 -1.72
CA ARG A 107 -0.88 -10.28 -2.63
C ARG A 107 -1.52 -8.94 -3.00
N LEU A 108 -1.59 -8.00 -2.06
CA LEU A 108 -2.12 -6.66 -2.31
C LEU A 108 -1.22 -5.88 -3.28
N PHE A 109 0.09 -5.85 -3.03
CA PHE A 109 1.09 -5.20 -3.86
C PHE A 109 1.07 -5.76 -5.29
N HIS A 110 0.96 -7.07 -5.44
CA HIS A 110 0.83 -7.68 -6.77
C HIS A 110 -0.44 -7.21 -7.51
N ARG A 111 -1.59 -7.10 -6.83
CA ARG A 111 -2.82 -6.57 -7.43
C ARG A 111 -2.68 -5.09 -7.80
N LEU A 112 -2.08 -4.30 -6.91
CA LEU A 112 -1.86 -2.87 -7.13
C LEU A 112 -0.90 -2.61 -8.29
N ASN A 113 0.22 -3.33 -8.39
CA ASN A 113 1.13 -3.23 -9.53
C ASN A 113 0.41 -3.47 -10.86
N ARG A 114 -0.35 -4.57 -10.98
CA ARG A 114 -1.15 -4.85 -12.20
C ARG A 114 -2.12 -3.71 -12.54
N TRP A 115 -2.73 -3.12 -11.53
CA TRP A 115 -3.62 -1.98 -11.70
C TRP A 115 -2.88 -0.69 -12.11
N ILE A 116 -1.71 -0.41 -11.52
CA ILE A 116 -0.83 0.73 -11.86
C ILE A 116 -0.35 0.62 -13.30
N VAL A 117 0.14 -0.56 -13.73
CA VAL A 117 0.60 -0.78 -15.10
C VAL A 117 -0.51 -0.44 -16.11
N ARG A 118 -1.74 -0.92 -15.87
CA ARG A 118 -2.90 -0.57 -16.73
C ARG A 118 -3.19 0.93 -16.75
N ARG A 119 -2.97 1.63 -15.64
CA ARG A 119 -3.14 3.09 -15.54
C ARG A 119 -2.08 3.84 -16.35
N VAL A 120 -0.82 3.43 -16.26
CA VAL A 120 0.28 3.97 -17.07
C VAL A 120 -0.03 3.81 -18.56
N TRP A 121 -0.43 2.62 -19.01
CA TRP A 121 -0.82 2.42 -20.41
C TRP A 121 -2.06 3.21 -20.82
N SER A 122 -3.03 3.36 -19.92
CA SER A 122 -4.19 4.22 -20.16
C SER A 122 -3.80 5.70 -20.33
N PHE A 123 -2.76 6.15 -19.62
CA PHE A 123 -2.18 7.48 -19.77
C PHE A 123 -1.47 7.63 -21.13
N VAL A 124 -0.60 6.70 -21.49
CA VAL A 124 0.17 6.72 -22.76
C VAL A 124 -0.76 6.73 -23.96
N HIS A 125 -1.72 5.81 -24.02
CA HIS A 125 -2.65 5.71 -25.16
C HIS A 125 -3.82 6.70 -25.07
N LYS A 126 -3.91 7.49 -23.99
CA LYS A 126 -5.04 8.40 -23.69
C LYS A 126 -6.41 7.71 -23.79
N ARG A 127 -6.48 6.39 -23.60
CA ARG A 127 -7.69 5.55 -23.73
C ARG A 127 -7.87 4.64 -22.52
N TRP A 128 -9.12 4.39 -22.11
CA TRP A 128 -9.40 3.52 -20.96
C TRP A 128 -9.17 2.04 -21.27
N ARG A 129 -9.77 1.52 -22.35
CA ARG A 129 -9.51 0.17 -22.86
C ARG A 129 -8.37 0.22 -23.87
N ASN A 130 -7.26 -0.40 -23.52
CA ASN A 130 -6.11 -0.59 -24.40
C ASN A 130 -5.42 -1.92 -24.05
N ALA A 131 -4.59 -2.41 -24.97
CA ALA A 131 -3.82 -3.63 -24.81
C ALA A 131 -2.32 -3.38 -24.60
N GLY A 132 -1.89 -2.12 -24.33
CA GLY A 132 -0.47 -1.77 -24.21
C GLY A 132 0.26 -2.55 -23.11
N TRP A 133 -0.47 -2.98 -22.07
CA TRP A 133 0.06 -3.84 -21.00
C TRP A 133 0.40 -5.27 -21.46
N ARG A 134 -0.04 -5.69 -22.66
CA ARG A 134 0.29 -7.00 -23.27
C ARG A 134 1.52 -6.92 -24.17
N THR A 135 1.82 -5.75 -24.71
CA THR A 135 2.80 -5.58 -25.79
C THR A 135 4.19 -5.25 -25.29
N LEU A 136 4.32 -4.55 -24.15
CA LEU A 136 5.63 -4.25 -23.57
C LEU A 136 6.04 -5.22 -22.46
N PRO A 137 7.28 -5.73 -22.49
CA PRO A 137 7.85 -6.52 -21.40
C PRO A 137 7.91 -5.73 -20.08
N GLU A 138 7.68 -6.42 -18.97
CA GLU A 138 7.84 -5.83 -17.63
C GLU A 138 9.26 -5.27 -17.40
N ARG A 139 10.28 -5.88 -18.03
CA ARG A 139 11.68 -5.43 -17.95
C ARG A 139 11.86 -4.01 -18.47
N THR A 140 11.27 -3.65 -19.60
CA THR A 140 11.37 -2.29 -20.15
C THR A 140 10.63 -1.30 -19.25
N LEU A 141 9.46 -1.68 -18.72
CA LEU A 141 8.67 -0.79 -17.88
C LEU A 141 9.31 -0.48 -16.51
N TYR A 142 9.78 -1.52 -15.81
CA TYR A 142 10.39 -1.35 -14.48
C TYR A 142 11.90 -1.10 -14.55
N GLY A 143 12.54 -1.49 -15.65
CA GLY A 143 13.95 -1.27 -15.92
C GLY A 143 14.19 0.06 -16.62
N GLU A 144 14.05 0.09 -17.94
CA GLU A 144 14.37 1.25 -18.78
C GLU A 144 13.54 2.50 -18.44
N LEU A 145 12.23 2.34 -18.26
CA LEU A 145 11.33 3.45 -17.91
C LEU A 145 11.32 3.76 -16.41
N GLY A 146 11.92 2.90 -15.57
CA GLY A 146 12.09 3.15 -14.14
C GLY A 146 10.80 3.27 -13.32
N LEU A 147 9.69 2.64 -13.74
CA LEU A 147 8.49 2.56 -12.90
C LEU A 147 8.83 1.82 -11.59
N VAL A 148 8.43 2.35 -10.43
CA VAL A 148 8.65 1.67 -9.15
C VAL A 148 7.72 0.47 -9.03
N ASN A 149 8.30 -0.70 -8.72
CA ASN A 149 7.54 -1.91 -8.47
C ASN A 149 7.29 -2.12 -6.97
N LEU A 150 6.03 -2.18 -6.51
CA LEU A 150 5.75 -2.37 -5.07
C LEU A 150 6.35 -3.65 -4.48
N LEU A 151 6.40 -4.74 -5.24
CA LEU A 151 6.94 -6.02 -4.76
C LEU A 151 8.45 -5.96 -4.57
N GLN A 152 9.16 -5.15 -5.35
CA GLN A 152 10.62 -4.95 -5.18
C GLN A 152 10.96 -4.21 -3.88
N LEU A 153 10.00 -3.46 -3.32
CA LEU A 153 10.21 -2.76 -2.04
C LEU A 153 10.16 -3.72 -0.85
N ILE A 154 9.61 -4.93 -1.01
CA ILE A 154 9.57 -5.95 0.05
C ILE A 154 10.99 -6.52 0.21
N PRO A 155 11.61 -6.45 1.41
CA PRO A 155 13.00 -6.86 1.61
C PRO A 155 13.28 -8.28 1.12
N SER A 156 12.41 -9.24 1.42
CA SER A 156 12.56 -10.64 1.01
C SER A 156 12.40 -10.90 -0.49
N MET A 157 12.04 -9.89 -1.30
CA MET A 157 11.83 -10.00 -2.74
C MET A 157 12.83 -9.13 -3.53
N GLN A 158 13.66 -8.32 -2.86
CA GLN A 158 14.53 -7.33 -3.50
C GLN A 158 15.48 -7.97 -4.51
N ASP A 159 16.15 -9.05 -4.13
CA ASP A 159 17.16 -9.66 -5.00
C ASP A 159 16.53 -10.34 -6.22
N TYR A 160 15.37 -10.95 -6.05
CA TYR A 160 14.59 -11.52 -7.16
C TYR A 160 14.26 -10.47 -8.24
N TYR A 161 13.78 -9.30 -7.84
CA TYR A 161 13.44 -8.24 -8.79
C TYR A 161 14.66 -7.52 -9.35
N ARG A 162 15.77 -7.46 -8.60
CA ARG A 162 17.06 -6.98 -9.11
C ARG A 162 17.58 -7.88 -10.23
N GLN A 163 17.53 -9.20 -10.05
CA GLN A 163 17.92 -10.18 -11.07
C GLN A 163 17.04 -10.11 -12.33
N LYS A 164 15.77 -9.68 -12.20
CA LYS A 164 14.88 -9.38 -13.33
C LYS A 164 15.19 -8.09 -14.09
N GLY A 165 16.19 -7.31 -13.64
CA GLY A 165 16.58 -6.05 -14.27
C GLY A 165 15.66 -4.88 -13.94
N TYR A 166 14.93 -4.92 -12.82
CA TYR A 166 14.12 -3.78 -12.38
C TYR A 166 15.00 -2.75 -11.69
N VAL A 167 14.77 -1.46 -11.98
CA VAL A 167 15.55 -0.36 -11.41
C VAL A 167 15.09 -0.05 -9.98
N ARG A 168 16.05 0.35 -9.13
CA ARG A 168 15.84 0.70 -7.71
C ARG A 168 15.10 2.02 -7.53
#